data_AF-K1U5U3-F1
#
_entry.id   AF-K1U5U3-F1
#
_cell.length_a   1.000
_cell.length_b   1.000
_cell.length_c   1.000
_cell.angle_alpha   90.00
_cell.angle_beta   90.00
_cell.angle_gamma   90.00
#
_symmetry.space_group_name_H-M   'P 1'
#
loop_
_entity.id
_entity.type
_entity.pdbx_description
1 polymer ?
#
loop_
_entity_poly.entity_id
_entity_poly.type
_entity_poly.pdbx_seq_one_letter_code
_entity_poly.pdbx_strand_id
1 'polypeptide(L)' 'MSTKQQTLKAPISFSGKGLHTGVQVTMTIQPAEAGRGIVFRRTDIEGQPEIPALCDYVV' A
#
# COMPACT_ATOMS: atom_id res chain seq x y z
N MET A 1 -22.54 18.12 -5.49
CA MET A 1 -22.03 17.04 -6.36
C MET A 1 -21.34 16.01 -5.49
N SER A 2 -21.47 14.71 -5.76
CA SER A 2 -20.74 13.68 -5.03
C SER A 2 -19.28 13.66 -5.48
N THR A 3 -18.36 13.65 -4.52
CA THR A 3 -16.92 13.52 -4.79
C THR A 3 -16.64 12.12 -5.31
N LYS A 4 -16.00 12.01 -6.48
CA LYS A 4 -15.59 10.72 -7.05
C LYS A 4 -14.38 10.19 -6.28
N GLN A 5 -14.30 8.88 -6.12
CA GLN A 5 -13.09 8.23 -5.60
C GLN A 5 -11.89 8.54 -6.52
N GLN A 6 -10.71 8.57 -5.93
CA GLN A 6 -9.46 8.87 -6.63
C GLN A 6 -8.46 7.74 -6.44
N THR A 7 -7.66 7.52 -7.47
CA THR A 7 -6.54 6.58 -7.47
C THR A 7 -5.38 7.18 -8.28
N LEU A 8 -4.22 6.53 -8.28
CA LEU A 8 -3.08 6.97 -9.07
C LEU A 8 -3.34 6.81 -10.57
N LYS A 9 -2.84 7.74 -11.38
CA LYS A 9 -2.87 7.61 -12.85
C LYS A 9 -1.90 6.55 -13.36
N ALA A 10 -0.77 6.36 -12.67
CA ALA A 10 0.26 5.38 -12.98
C ALA A 10 0.98 4.97 -11.69
N PRO A 11 1.64 3.80 -11.65
CA PRO A 11 2.43 3.38 -10.50
C PRO A 11 3.58 4.34 -10.19
N ILE A 12 3.93 4.46 -8.90
CA ILE A 12 5.11 5.19 -8.43
C ILE A 12 5.90 4.32 -7.45
N SER A 13 7.24 4.39 -7.53
CA SER A 13 8.14 3.60 -6.69
C SER A 13 9.14 4.49 -5.96
N PHE A 14 9.50 4.08 -4.75
CA PHE A 14 10.56 4.68 -3.94
C PHE A 14 11.32 3.60 -3.18
N SER A 15 12.59 3.88 -2.91
CA SER A 15 13.47 3.00 -2.15
C SER A 15 14.11 3.78 -1.02
N GLY A 16 14.17 3.17 0.16
CA GLY A 16 14.73 3.79 1.36
C GLY A 16 14.86 2.80 2.51
N LYS A 17 15.34 3.28 3.66
CA LYS A 17 15.43 2.46 4.88
C LYS A 17 14.22 2.71 5.77
N GLY A 18 13.68 1.65 6.37
CA GLY A 18 12.65 1.77 7.40
C GLY A 18 13.21 2.48 8.64
N LEU A 19 12.50 3.47 9.18
CA LEU A 19 12.99 4.30 10.28
C LEU A 19 13.35 3.48 11.52
N HIS A 20 12.48 2.56 11.94
CA HIS A 20 12.67 1.79 13.16
C HIS A 20 13.51 0.53 12.99
N THR A 21 13.47 -0.09 11.81
CA THR A 21 14.16 -1.37 11.55
C THR A 21 15.51 -1.19 10.88
N GLY A 22 15.75 -0.06 10.22
CA GLY A 22 16.94 0.19 9.41
C GLY A 22 17.02 -0.63 8.11
N VAL A 23 16.03 -1.50 7.85
CA VAL A 23 16.03 -2.42 6.71
C VAL A 23 15.75 -1.66 5.40
N GLN A 24 16.49 -2.00 4.35
CA GLN A 24 16.26 -1.46 3.01
C GLN A 24 14.97 -2.02 2.43
N VAL A 25 14.10 -1.13 1.95
CA VAL A 25 12.81 -1.47 1.35
C VAL A 25 12.66 -0.74 0.02
N THR A 26 11.98 -1.39 -0.92
CA THR A 26 11.41 -0.75 -2.10
C THR A 26 9.89 -0.86 -2.01
N MET A 27 9.21 0.27 -2.14
CA MET A 27 7.75 0.34 -2.07
C MET A 27 7.22 0.90 -3.38
N THR A 28 6.20 0.25 -3.91
CA THR A 28 5.50 0.67 -5.12
C THR A 28 4.03 0.88 -4.78
N ILE A 29 3.52 2.09 -5.05
CA ILE A 29 2.09 2.39 -4.94
C ILE A 29 1.48 2.20 -6.32
N GLN A 30 0.44 1.37 -6.40
CA GLN A 30 -0.24 1.04 -7.65
C GLN A 30 -1.64 1.69 -7.72
N PRO A 31 -2.15 1.98 -8.93
CA PRO A 31 -3.56 2.26 -9.13
C PRO A 31 -4.44 1.11 -8.62
N ALA A 32 -5.66 1.44 -8.21
CA ALA A 32 -6.63 0.49 -7.67
C ALA A 32 -8.04 0.85 -8.12
N GLU A 33 -8.89 -0.17 -8.21
CA GLU A 33 -10.30 -0.01 -8.57
C GLU A 33 -11.10 0.72 -7.49
N ALA A 34 -12.25 1.29 -7.87
CA ALA A 34 -13.14 1.94 -6.93
C ALA A 34 -13.66 0.92 -5.88
N GLY A 35 -13.74 1.35 -4.63
CA GLY A 35 -14.15 0.52 -3.49
C GLY A 35 -13.03 -0.28 -2.84
N ARG A 36 -11.82 -0.31 -3.43
CA ARG A 36 -10.69 -1.08 -2.89
C ARG A 36 -10.16 -0.57 -1.56
N GLY A 37 -10.24 0.74 -1.32
CA GLY A 37 -9.56 1.41 -0.20
C GLY A 37 -8.04 1.43 -0.35
N ILE A 38 -7.32 1.66 0.75
CA ILE A 38 -5.85 1.56 0.81
C ILE A 38 -5.51 0.19 1.38
N VAL A 39 -4.68 -0.58 0.68
CA VAL A 39 -4.26 -1.92 1.11
C VAL A 39 -2.74 -2.04 0.95
N PHE A 40 -2.08 -2.45 2.03
CA PHE A 40 -0.66 -2.77 2.02
C PHE A 40 -0.47 -4.23 1.58
N ARG A 41 0.60 -4.50 0.84
CA ARG A 41 0.93 -5.86 0.38
C ARG A 41 2.40 -6.16 0.62
N ARG A 42 2.68 -7.23 1.36
CA ARG A 42 4.06 -7.70 1.62
C ARG A 42 4.49 -8.64 0.51
N THR A 43 5.10 -8.09 -0.54
CA THR A 43 5.51 -8.86 -1.72
C THR A 43 6.73 -9.76 -1.48
N ASP A 44 7.43 -9.56 -0.38
CA ASP A 44 8.62 -10.29 0.05
C ASP A 44 8.31 -11.59 0.81
N ILE A 45 7.04 -11.82 1.19
CA ILE A 45 6.59 -13.02 1.90
C ILE A 45 5.83 -13.94 0.92
N GLU A 46 5.99 -15.26 1.07
CA GLU A 46 5.20 -16.25 0.33
C GLU A 46 3.69 -16.01 0.51
N GLY A 47 2.91 -16.19 -0.57
CA GLY A 47 1.48 -15.84 -0.59
C GLY A 47 1.20 -14.33 -0.70
N GLN A 48 2.22 -13.48 -0.54
CA GLN A 48 2.18 -12.03 -0.72
C GLN A 48 0.98 -11.39 0.00
N PRO A 49 0.88 -11.54 1.34
CA PRO A 49 -0.31 -11.21 2.09
C PRO A 49 -0.66 -9.73 1.98
N GLU A 50 -1.95 -9.47 1.99
CA GLU A 50 -2.54 -8.14 1.92
C GLU A 50 -3.16 -7.75 3.26
N ILE A 51 -2.97 -6.49 3.65
CA ILE A 51 -3.44 -5.92 4.91
C ILE A 51 -4.23 -4.65 4.57
N PRO A 52 -5.56 -4.66 4.66
CA PRO A 52 -6.37 -3.46 4.50
C PRO A 52 -6.00 -2.41 5.56
N ALA A 53 -5.87 -1.16 5.17
CA ALA A 53 -5.61 -0.05 6.09
C ALA A 53 -6.89 0.35 6.84
N LEU A 54 -7.41 -0.57 7.66
CA LEU A 54 -8.61 -0.41 8.49
C LEU A 54 -8.21 -0.51 9.97
N CYS A 55 -8.97 0.16 10.85
CA CYS A 55 -8.68 0.20 12.29
C CYS A 55 -8.62 -1.19 12.94
N ASP A 56 -9.41 -2.15 12.44
CA ASP A 56 -9.47 -3.52 12.95
C ASP A 56 -8.12 -4.27 12.84
N TYR A 57 -7.19 -3.77 12.02
CA TYR A 57 -5.87 -4.38 11.79
C TYR A 57 -4.71 -3.67 12.50
N VAL A 58 -5.00 -2.69 13.37
CA VAL A 58 -3.98 -1.94 14.12
C VAL A 58 -3.60 -2.68 15.40
N VAL A 59 -2.30 -2.84 15.66
CA VAL A 59 -1.71 -3.48 16.85
C VAL A 59 -0.54 -2.67 17.40
#